data_AF-X6LG80-F1
#
_entry.id   AF-X6LG80-F1
#
_cell.length_a   1.000
_cell.length_b   1.000
_cell.length_c   1.000
_cell.angle_alpha   90.00
_cell.angle_beta   90.00
_cell.angle_gamma   90.00
#
_symmetry.space_group_name_H-M   'P 1'
#
loop_
_entity.id
_entity.type
_entity.pdbx_description
1 polymer ?
#
loop_
_entity_poly.entity_id
_entity_poly.type
_entity_poly.pdbx_seq_one_letter_code
_entity_poly.pdbx_strand_id
1 'polypeptide(L)'
;MKYITKNKYIYMYMYMYMYMYMYIYLHTHLYIFIYIYICNNQSSFFFFFYKKKNKFAVWLKEECNLVQYLELFTKAEIADITLLNTITSEQDLVDIGINSKFHRRRIWQQIQDFQLAMREFDQWLDEIRMRRLYKSLFEKRGVVTVGALFRTIGPQNDSDKVKIAQYFGVENMSHWELIWNHLKRYAIHPGGSAINVGGKHYSQVIPEKVISDQLAAVLQMEEQKRKLIDAQRQPSRVSLQMNAQAQVQLVQRNELQLAEA
;
A
#
# COMPACT_ATOMS: atom_id res chain seq x y z
N MET A 1 47.15 -29.72 -65.13
CA MET A 1 46.02 -29.97 -64.21
C MET A 1 46.21 -29.23 -62.87
N LYS A 2 46.35 -27.89 -62.85
CA LYS A 2 46.68 -27.09 -61.64
C LYS A 2 45.62 -26.02 -61.25
N TYR A 3 44.51 -25.93 -61.97
CA TYR A 3 43.48 -24.90 -61.77
C TYR A 3 42.29 -25.32 -60.88
N ILE A 4 42.21 -26.60 -60.49
CA ILE A 4 41.05 -27.14 -59.74
C ILE A 4 41.10 -26.79 -58.24
N THR A 5 42.27 -26.45 -57.70
CA THR A 5 42.44 -26.20 -56.26
C THR A 5 41.96 -24.82 -55.81
N LYS A 6 42.02 -23.78 -56.65
CA LYS A 6 41.60 -22.42 -56.26
C LYS A 6 40.10 -22.30 -55.98
N ASN A 7 39.26 -22.99 -56.76
CA ASN A 7 37.81 -22.93 -56.58
C ASN A 7 37.35 -23.55 -55.25
N LYS A 8 38.01 -24.62 -54.78
CA LYS A 8 37.63 -25.28 -53.51
C LYS A 8 37.77 -24.37 -52.30
N TYR A 9 38.82 -23.55 -52.24
CA TYR A 9 39.01 -22.62 -51.14
C TYR A 9 37.94 -21.52 -51.14
N ILE A 10 37.55 -21.01 -52.31
CA ILE A 10 36.51 -19.99 -52.42
C ILE A 10 35.17 -20.52 -51.87
N TYR A 11 34.78 -21.75 -52.22
CA TYR A 11 33.57 -22.37 -51.67
C TYR A 11 33.64 -22.57 -50.16
N MET A 12 34.80 -23.00 -49.64
CA MET A 12 34.99 -23.18 -48.19
C MET A 12 34.87 -21.84 -47.43
N TYR A 13 35.48 -20.76 -47.94
CA TYR A 13 35.38 -19.43 -47.35
C TYR A 13 33.95 -18.88 -47.40
N MET A 14 33.26 -19.04 -48.54
CA MET A 14 31.87 -18.60 -48.69
C MET A 14 30.94 -19.33 -47.70
N TYR A 15 31.13 -20.64 -47.56
CA TYR A 15 30.38 -21.46 -46.61
C TYR A 15 30.64 -21.01 -45.17
N MET A 16 31.91 -20.87 -44.77
CA MET A 16 32.29 -20.40 -43.43
C MET A 16 31.68 -19.01 -43.11
N TYR A 17 31.70 -18.09 -44.08
CA TYR A 17 31.13 -16.75 -43.92
C TYR A 17 29.62 -16.79 -43.73
N MET A 18 28.91 -17.61 -44.51
CA MET A 18 27.46 -17.78 -44.39
C MET A 18 27.07 -18.33 -43.01
N TYR A 19 27.82 -19.30 -42.48
CA TYR A 19 27.59 -19.85 -41.15
C TYR A 19 27.85 -18.84 -40.04
N MET A 20 28.93 -18.07 -40.11
CA MET A 20 29.17 -16.98 -39.16
C MET A 20 28.05 -15.95 -39.19
N TYR A 21 27.60 -15.55 -40.38
CA TYR A 21 26.54 -14.55 -40.51
C TYR A 21 25.22 -15.04 -39.90
N MET A 22 24.83 -16.29 -40.18
CA MET A 22 23.64 -16.90 -39.58
C MET A 22 23.73 -16.99 -38.05
N TYR A 23 24.91 -17.33 -37.53
CA TYR A 23 25.14 -17.39 -36.08
C TYR A 23 25.02 -16.02 -35.40
N ILE A 24 25.66 -14.98 -35.97
CA ILE A 24 25.58 -13.62 -35.44
C ILE A 24 24.14 -13.09 -35.49
N TYR A 25 23.43 -13.35 -36.58
CA TYR A 25 22.03 -12.96 -36.74
C TYR A 25 21.14 -13.61 -35.66
N LEU A 26 21.24 -14.93 -35.49
CA LEU A 26 20.49 -15.67 -34.48
C LEU A 26 20.77 -15.16 -33.06
N HIS A 27 22.05 -14.95 -32.72
CA HIS A 27 22.44 -14.50 -31.39
C HIS A 27 21.97 -13.06 -31.12
N THR A 28 22.03 -12.18 -32.11
CA THR A 28 21.56 -10.79 -32.00
C THR A 28 20.06 -10.74 -31.78
N HIS A 29 19.28 -11.50 -32.56
CA HIS A 29 17.83 -11.56 -32.41
C HIS A 29 17.40 -12.21 -31.10
N LEU A 30 18.08 -13.27 -30.66
CA LEU A 30 17.82 -13.89 -29.35
C LEU A 30 18.11 -12.89 -28.21
N TYR A 31 19.21 -12.14 -28.30
CA TYR A 31 19.55 -11.12 -27.31
C TYR A 31 18.51 -9.99 -27.27
N ILE A 32 18.09 -9.47 -28.43
CA ILE A 32 17.03 -8.46 -28.52
C ILE A 32 15.71 -9.00 -27.98
N PHE A 33 15.34 -10.24 -28.30
CA PHE A 33 14.12 -10.87 -27.80
C PHE A 33 14.16 -11.04 -26.28
N ILE A 34 15.27 -11.53 -25.72
CA ILE A 34 15.48 -11.63 -24.27
C ILE A 34 15.41 -10.24 -23.64
N TYR A 35 16.03 -9.22 -24.25
CA TYR A 35 15.99 -7.85 -23.77
C TYR A 35 14.56 -7.28 -23.76
N ILE A 36 13.81 -7.41 -24.86
CA ILE A 36 12.41 -6.97 -24.96
C ILE A 36 11.55 -7.75 -23.97
N TYR A 37 11.75 -9.06 -23.85
CA TYR A 37 11.03 -9.90 -22.89
C TYR A 37 11.31 -9.46 -21.46
N ILE A 38 12.59 -9.20 -21.12
CA ILE A 38 12.98 -8.66 -19.83
C ILE A 38 12.39 -7.27 -19.62
N CYS A 39 12.43 -6.36 -20.60
CA CYS A 39 11.87 -5.01 -20.46
C CYS A 39 10.34 -5.02 -20.32
N ASN A 40 9.63 -5.79 -21.15
CA ASN A 40 8.18 -5.91 -21.10
C ASN A 40 7.71 -6.63 -19.84
N ASN A 41 8.41 -7.69 -19.41
CA ASN A 41 8.12 -8.31 -18.12
C ASN A 41 8.60 -7.46 -16.95
N GLN A 42 9.67 -6.67 -17.06
CA GLN A 42 10.10 -5.76 -15.99
C GLN A 42 9.05 -4.68 -15.74
N SER A 43 8.25 -4.26 -16.70
CA SER A 43 7.11 -3.37 -16.40
C SER A 43 6.12 -3.97 -15.39
N SER A 44 5.98 -5.30 -15.32
CA SER A 44 5.18 -6.01 -14.30
C SER A 44 6.00 -6.66 -13.17
N PHE A 45 7.28 -6.96 -13.40
CA PHE A 45 8.17 -7.74 -12.53
C PHE A 45 9.15 -6.86 -11.75
N PHE A 46 9.47 -5.66 -12.25
CA PHE A 46 10.09 -4.58 -11.46
C PHE A 46 9.11 -4.05 -10.39
N PHE A 47 7.81 -4.26 -10.59
CA PHE A 47 6.78 -4.04 -9.58
C PHE A 47 6.73 -5.15 -8.51
N PHE A 48 7.19 -6.37 -8.82
CA PHE A 48 7.09 -7.54 -7.95
C PHE A 48 8.41 -7.94 -7.24
N PHE A 49 9.57 -7.63 -7.83
CA PHE A 49 10.91 -7.91 -7.27
C PHE A 49 11.64 -6.66 -6.72
N TYR A 50 10.91 -5.57 -6.49
CA TYR A 50 11.32 -4.53 -5.54
C TYR A 50 11.34 -5.13 -4.14
N LYS A 51 12.45 -5.81 -3.81
CA LYS A 51 12.89 -6.20 -2.46
C LYS A 51 12.44 -5.13 -1.47
N LYS A 52 11.31 -5.35 -0.78
CA LYS A 52 10.55 -4.41 0.07
C LYS A 52 11.34 -3.13 0.29
N LYS A 53 11.36 -2.22 -0.70
CA LYS A 53 12.29 -1.09 -0.64
C LYS A 53 11.93 -0.35 0.62
N ASN A 54 12.92 -0.14 1.48
CA ASN A 54 12.68 0.56 2.71
C ASN A 54 12.10 1.93 2.34
N LYS A 55 10.79 2.11 2.60
CA LYS A 55 10.05 3.31 2.21
C LYS A 55 10.67 4.55 2.83
N PHE A 56 11.23 4.39 4.04
CA PHE A 56 12.01 5.40 4.71
C PHE A 56 13.27 5.77 3.91
N ALA A 57 14.01 4.79 3.37
CA ALA A 57 15.19 5.06 2.54
C ALA A 57 14.85 5.81 1.24
N VAL A 58 13.71 5.48 0.61
CA VAL A 58 13.20 6.20 -0.56
C VAL A 58 12.86 7.64 -0.19
N TRP A 59 12.09 7.84 0.88
CA TRP A 59 11.75 9.18 1.39
C TRP A 59 13.01 10.01 1.75
N LEU A 60 13.97 9.43 2.46
CA LEU A 60 15.21 10.11 2.85
C LEU A 60 16.07 10.48 1.62
N LYS A 61 16.00 9.68 0.56
CA LYS A 61 16.68 9.98 -0.71
C LYS A 61 15.94 11.04 -1.53
N GLU A 62 14.64 10.90 -1.71
CA GLU A 62 13.85 11.73 -2.64
C GLU A 62 13.48 13.08 -2.04
N GLU A 63 13.04 13.12 -0.78
CA GLU A 63 12.56 14.35 -0.13
C GLU A 63 13.69 15.11 0.57
N CYS A 64 14.61 14.38 1.22
CA CYS A 64 15.71 15.00 1.96
C CYS A 64 17.00 15.12 1.15
N ASN A 65 17.23 14.25 0.15
CA ASN A 65 18.52 14.08 -0.54
C ASN A 65 19.69 13.79 0.42
N LEU A 66 19.43 12.97 1.45
CA LEU A 66 20.38 12.72 2.55
C LEU A 66 20.46 11.23 2.92
N VAL A 67 20.49 10.36 1.91
CA VAL A 67 20.46 8.89 2.07
C VAL A 67 21.62 8.32 2.92
N GLN A 68 22.73 9.05 3.02
CA GLN A 68 23.89 8.66 3.85
C GLN A 68 23.57 8.52 5.34
N TYR A 69 22.46 9.08 5.83
CA TYR A 69 22.04 8.94 7.22
C TYR A 69 21.18 7.70 7.49
N LEU A 70 20.85 6.91 6.47
CA LEU A 70 19.98 5.73 6.61
C LEU A 70 20.47 4.73 7.67
N GLU A 71 21.78 4.50 7.75
CA GLU A 71 22.34 3.58 8.75
C GLU A 71 22.15 4.08 10.19
N LEU A 72 22.17 5.39 10.42
CA LEU A 72 21.94 5.96 11.75
C LEU A 72 20.49 5.74 12.21
N PHE A 73 19.53 6.03 11.32
CA PHE A 73 18.11 5.72 11.59
C PHE A 73 17.86 4.22 11.80
N THR A 74 18.58 3.37 11.07
CA THR A 74 18.45 1.91 11.20
C THR A 74 19.00 1.43 12.54
N LYS A 75 20.16 1.94 12.96
CA LYS A 75 20.76 1.64 14.28
C LYS A 75 19.89 2.13 15.44
N ALA A 76 19.18 3.24 15.25
CA ALA A 76 18.24 3.77 16.22
C ALA A 76 16.83 3.14 16.13
N GLU A 77 16.64 2.09 15.30
CA GLU A 77 15.37 1.37 15.12
C GLU A 77 14.16 2.24 14.68
N ILE A 78 14.44 3.36 14.01
CA ILE A 78 13.45 4.34 13.55
C ILE A 78 13.44 4.49 12.02
N ALA A 79 14.08 3.56 11.29
CA ALA A 79 14.10 3.52 9.83
C ALA A 79 12.78 2.98 9.22
N ASP A 80 11.65 3.34 9.81
CA ASP A 80 10.29 3.10 9.32
C ASP A 80 9.57 4.45 9.17
N ILE A 81 8.91 4.65 8.05
CA ILE A 81 8.22 5.92 7.75
C ILE A 81 7.07 6.21 8.73
N THR A 82 6.47 5.17 9.31
CA THR A 82 5.40 5.29 10.32
C THR A 82 5.93 5.77 11.66
N LEU A 83 7.23 5.56 11.93
CA LEU A 83 7.89 5.97 13.16
C LEU A 83 8.39 7.42 13.11
N LEU A 84 8.27 8.13 12.00
CA LEU A 84 8.65 9.55 11.93
C LEU A 84 7.87 10.46 12.92
N ASN A 85 6.73 10.00 13.42
CA ASN A 85 5.98 10.69 14.48
C ASN A 85 6.65 10.62 15.86
N THR A 86 7.61 9.72 16.09
CA THR A 86 8.32 9.63 17.36
C THR A 86 9.39 10.72 17.52
N ILE A 87 9.81 11.31 16.40
CA ILE A 87 10.75 12.43 16.37
C ILE A 87 9.95 13.70 16.62
N THR A 88 10.08 14.25 17.82
CA THR A 88 9.32 15.42 18.30
C THR A 88 10.15 16.69 18.31
N SER A 89 11.47 16.58 18.20
CA SER A 89 12.38 17.71 18.22
C SER A 89 13.60 17.52 17.31
N GLU A 90 14.29 18.63 16.98
CA GLU A 90 15.59 18.55 16.28
C GLU A 90 16.67 17.86 17.14
N GLN A 91 16.52 17.87 18.47
CA GLN A 91 17.48 17.24 19.39
C GLN A 91 17.52 15.72 19.20
N ASP A 92 16.37 15.09 18.91
CA ASP A 92 16.30 13.65 18.64
C ASP A 92 17.24 13.25 17.48
N LEU A 93 17.41 14.12 16.47
CA LEU A 93 18.34 13.91 15.35
C LEU A 93 19.81 14.03 15.77
N VAL A 94 20.11 14.85 16.77
CA VAL A 94 21.44 14.92 17.39
C VAL A 94 21.74 13.60 18.11
N ASP A 95 20.77 13.09 18.86
CA ASP A 95 20.90 11.86 19.64
C ASP A 95 21.11 10.62 18.74
N ILE A 96 20.54 10.63 17.53
CA ILE A 96 20.78 9.63 16.47
C ILE A 96 22.19 9.76 15.84
N GLY A 97 22.91 10.86 16.10
CA GLY A 97 24.28 11.10 15.62
C GLY A 97 24.40 12.03 14.41
N ILE A 98 23.35 12.76 14.04
CA ILE A 98 23.38 13.71 12.92
C ILE A 98 23.96 15.05 13.38
N ASN A 99 25.28 15.18 13.36
CA ASN A 99 25.98 16.36 13.91
C ASN A 99 25.91 17.62 13.03
N SER A 100 25.64 17.48 11.72
CA SER A 100 25.53 18.62 10.81
C SER A 100 24.23 19.41 11.06
N LYS A 101 24.36 20.65 11.56
CA LYS A 101 23.22 21.56 11.81
C LYS A 101 22.36 21.79 10.56
N PHE A 102 22.99 21.92 9.40
CA PHE A 102 22.27 22.13 8.14
C PHE A 102 21.43 20.91 7.75
N HIS A 103 22.00 19.71 7.83
CA HIS A 103 21.28 18.47 7.51
C HIS A 103 20.16 18.19 8.50
N ARG A 104 20.38 18.40 9.81
CA ARG A 104 19.33 18.27 10.81
C ARG A 104 18.15 19.18 10.51
N ARG A 105 18.38 20.47 10.27
CA ARG A 105 17.31 21.41 9.96
C ARG A 105 16.53 21.00 8.71
N ARG A 106 17.22 20.51 7.67
CA ARG A 106 16.56 20.02 6.45
C ARG A 106 15.70 18.79 6.72
N ILE A 107 16.24 17.78 7.38
CA ILE A 107 15.51 16.54 7.73
C ILE A 107 14.33 16.88 8.63
N TRP A 108 14.55 17.69 9.67
CA TRP A 108 13.52 18.11 10.62
C TRP A 108 12.35 18.81 9.92
N GLN A 109 12.63 19.76 9.03
CA GLN A 109 11.58 20.41 8.24
C GLN A 109 10.76 19.39 7.44
N GLN A 110 11.42 18.44 6.77
CA GLN A 110 10.73 17.40 6.00
C GLN A 110 9.92 16.45 6.90
N ILE A 111 10.39 16.16 8.12
CA ILE A 111 9.62 15.40 9.11
C ILE A 111 8.35 16.19 9.49
N GLN A 112 8.46 17.49 9.78
CA GLN A 112 7.30 18.31 10.14
C GLN A 112 6.27 18.38 9.01
N ASP A 113 6.72 18.59 7.78
CA ASP A 113 5.86 18.60 6.59
C ASP A 113 5.16 17.24 6.43
N PHE A 114 5.88 16.15 6.65
CA PHE A 114 5.33 14.79 6.59
C PHE A 114 4.32 14.51 7.70
N GLN A 115 4.61 14.90 8.95
CA GLN A 115 3.71 14.76 10.09
C GLN A 115 2.40 15.54 9.87
N LEU A 116 2.48 16.72 9.25
CA LEU A 116 1.29 17.46 8.83
C LEU A 116 0.47 16.67 7.80
N ALA A 117 1.11 16.14 6.75
CA ALA A 117 0.44 15.33 5.74
C ALA A 117 -0.19 14.04 6.32
N MET A 118 0.40 13.45 7.37
CA MET A 118 -0.19 12.31 8.10
C MET A 118 -1.47 12.71 8.85
N ARG A 119 -1.49 13.88 9.49
CA ARG A 119 -2.70 14.42 10.14
C ARG A 119 -3.79 14.73 9.12
N GLU A 120 -3.43 15.31 7.98
CA GLU A 120 -4.36 15.55 6.86
C GLU A 120 -4.95 14.24 6.34
N PHE A 121 -4.16 13.18 6.26
CA PHE A 121 -4.66 11.85 5.87
C PHE A 121 -5.63 11.25 6.89
N ASP A 122 -5.33 11.39 8.17
CA ASP A 122 -6.25 11.00 9.25
C ASP A 122 -7.58 11.76 9.16
N GLN A 123 -7.52 13.08 8.98
CA GLN A 123 -8.70 13.93 8.82
C GLN A 123 -9.49 13.53 7.57
N TRP A 124 -8.82 13.34 6.43
CA TRP A 124 -9.45 12.92 5.19
C TRP A 124 -10.16 11.56 5.33
N LEU A 125 -9.56 10.61 6.07
CA LEU A 125 -10.20 9.33 6.38
C LEU A 125 -11.39 9.48 7.32
N ASP A 126 -11.37 10.43 8.26
CA ASP A 126 -12.49 10.75 9.14
C ASP A 126 -13.65 11.40 8.37
N GLU A 127 -13.37 12.29 7.41
CA GLU A 127 -14.36 12.94 6.54
C GLU A 127 -15.20 11.91 5.75
N ILE A 128 -14.55 10.87 5.23
CA ILE A 128 -15.25 9.76 4.54
C ILE A 128 -15.70 8.63 5.49
N ARG A 129 -15.55 8.80 6.81
CA ARG A 129 -15.86 7.82 7.87
C ARG A 129 -15.16 6.47 7.73
N MET A 130 -13.97 6.44 7.13
CA MET A 130 -13.19 5.23 6.85
C MET A 130 -12.01 5.01 7.80
N ARG A 131 -11.66 5.99 8.65
CA ARG A 131 -10.46 5.90 9.52
C ARG A 131 -10.44 4.65 10.39
N ARG A 132 -11.53 4.36 11.10
CA ARG A 132 -11.62 3.21 12.01
C ARG A 132 -11.48 1.85 11.30
N LEU A 133 -11.88 1.78 10.03
CA LEU A 133 -11.92 0.55 9.27
C LEU A 133 -10.62 0.28 8.53
N TYR A 134 -10.03 1.31 7.93
CA TYR A 134 -8.98 1.13 6.92
C TYR A 134 -7.63 1.78 7.25
N LYS A 135 -7.53 2.62 8.29
CA LYS A 135 -6.26 3.29 8.64
C LYS A 135 -5.12 2.30 8.84
N SER A 136 -5.31 1.28 9.69
CA SER A 136 -4.27 0.28 9.99
C SER A 136 -3.90 -0.56 8.76
N LEU A 137 -4.84 -0.79 7.84
CA LEU A 137 -4.60 -1.49 6.58
C LEU A 137 -3.73 -0.66 5.63
N PHE A 138 -3.99 0.65 5.53
CA PHE A 138 -3.13 1.56 4.76
C PHE A 138 -1.73 1.68 5.39
N GLU A 139 -1.64 1.85 6.71
CA GLU A 139 -0.37 1.91 7.45
C GLU A 139 0.47 0.65 7.29
N LYS A 140 -0.15 -0.54 7.36
CA LYS A 140 0.53 -1.83 7.11
C LYS A 140 1.09 -1.92 5.69
N ARG A 141 0.46 -1.23 4.74
CA ARG A 141 0.97 -1.07 3.38
C ARG A 141 1.91 0.13 3.23
N GLY A 142 2.27 0.83 4.31
CA GLY A 142 3.12 2.01 4.33
C GLY A 142 2.53 3.19 3.57
N VAL A 143 1.21 3.33 3.58
CA VAL A 143 0.46 4.45 3.03
C VAL A 143 -0.10 5.23 4.20
N VAL A 144 0.50 6.38 4.48
CA VAL A 144 0.15 7.22 5.64
C VAL A 144 -0.14 8.67 5.27
N THR A 145 -0.16 8.99 3.98
CA THR A 145 -0.53 10.31 3.46
C THR A 145 -1.46 10.16 2.26
N VAL A 146 -2.34 11.16 2.02
CA VAL A 146 -3.22 11.17 0.84
C VAL A 146 -2.40 11.11 -0.45
N GLY A 147 -1.27 11.82 -0.50
CA GLY A 147 -0.35 11.79 -1.63
C GLY A 147 0.27 10.41 -1.89
N ALA A 148 0.65 9.67 -0.85
CA ALA A 148 1.13 8.30 -1.00
C ALA A 148 0.03 7.35 -1.49
N LEU A 149 -1.21 7.52 -0.99
CA LEU A 149 -2.38 6.76 -1.45
C LEU A 149 -2.66 7.05 -2.93
N PHE A 150 -2.66 8.33 -3.32
CA PHE A 150 -2.82 8.77 -4.70
C PHE A 150 -1.75 8.22 -5.62
N ARG A 151 -0.46 8.26 -5.25
CA ARG A 151 0.61 7.67 -6.06
C ARG A 151 0.49 6.15 -6.18
N THR A 152 -0.02 5.48 -5.15
CA THR A 152 -0.23 4.03 -5.17
C THR A 152 -1.42 3.64 -6.07
N ILE A 153 -2.45 4.48 -6.10
CA ILE A 153 -3.67 4.29 -6.90
C ILE A 153 -3.54 4.85 -8.33
N GLY A 154 -2.70 5.85 -8.53
CA GLY A 154 -2.70 6.72 -9.70
C GLY A 154 -2.25 6.05 -11.00
N PRO A 155 -2.24 6.80 -12.11
CA PRO A 155 -3.38 6.89 -13.02
C PRO A 155 -3.80 5.49 -13.52
N GLN A 156 -4.30 4.63 -12.63
CA GLN A 156 -4.77 3.33 -13.05
C GLN A 156 -6.16 3.46 -13.66
N ASN A 157 -6.36 2.74 -14.76
CA ASN A 157 -7.67 2.61 -15.39
C ASN A 157 -8.64 2.00 -14.37
N ASP A 158 -9.94 2.30 -14.50
CA ASP A 158 -10.98 1.72 -13.62
C ASP A 158 -10.96 0.17 -13.63
N SER A 159 -10.29 -0.46 -14.63
CA SER A 159 -10.04 -1.91 -14.71
C SER A 159 -9.19 -2.49 -13.58
N ASP A 160 -8.27 -1.72 -12.97
CA ASP A 160 -7.40 -2.22 -11.89
C ASP A 160 -7.95 -1.96 -10.49
N LYS A 161 -9.10 -1.29 -10.41
CA LYS A 161 -9.75 -0.89 -9.17
C LYS A 161 -9.93 -2.06 -8.19
N VAL A 162 -10.38 -3.21 -8.68
CA VAL A 162 -10.58 -4.43 -7.86
C VAL A 162 -9.26 -4.95 -7.31
N LYS A 163 -8.19 -4.97 -8.11
CA LYS A 163 -6.87 -5.45 -7.69
C LYS A 163 -6.28 -4.55 -6.62
N ILE A 164 -6.45 -3.23 -6.75
CA ILE A 164 -5.97 -2.28 -5.74
C ILE A 164 -6.76 -2.41 -4.44
N ALA A 165 -8.09 -2.59 -4.51
CA ALA A 165 -8.90 -2.86 -3.32
C ALA A 165 -8.40 -4.10 -2.58
N GLN A 166 -8.15 -5.19 -3.30
CA GLN A 166 -7.59 -6.44 -2.76
C GLN A 166 -6.19 -6.22 -2.17
N TYR A 167 -5.33 -5.42 -2.82
CA TYR A 167 -4.01 -5.08 -2.29
C TYR A 167 -4.10 -4.43 -0.91
N PHE A 168 -5.02 -3.50 -0.71
CA PHE A 168 -5.25 -2.86 0.59
C PHE A 168 -6.06 -3.71 1.57
N GLY A 169 -6.64 -4.84 1.14
CA GLY A 169 -7.52 -5.65 1.97
C GLY A 169 -8.90 -5.02 2.19
N VAL A 170 -9.35 -4.20 1.24
CA VAL A 170 -10.70 -3.60 1.25
C VAL A 170 -11.66 -4.56 0.56
N GLU A 171 -12.30 -5.42 1.36
CA GLU A 171 -13.24 -6.44 0.83
C GLU A 171 -14.58 -5.83 0.36
N ASN A 172 -15.02 -4.74 1.00
CA ASN A 172 -16.25 -4.06 0.64
C ASN A 172 -16.02 -3.09 -0.53
N MET A 173 -16.47 -3.48 -1.73
CA MET A 173 -16.32 -2.66 -2.93
C MET A 173 -17.05 -1.32 -2.86
N SER A 174 -18.14 -1.19 -2.10
CA SER A 174 -18.81 0.10 -1.90
C SER A 174 -17.96 1.06 -1.08
N HIS A 175 -17.22 0.56 -0.09
CA HIS A 175 -16.27 1.38 0.67
C HIS A 175 -15.10 1.82 -0.23
N TRP A 176 -14.59 0.90 -1.06
CA TRP A 176 -13.54 1.22 -2.02
C TRP A 176 -13.98 2.24 -3.07
N GLU A 177 -15.20 2.12 -3.59
CA GLU A 177 -15.81 3.10 -4.49
C GLU A 177 -15.82 4.50 -3.86
N LEU A 178 -16.23 4.62 -2.60
CA LEU A 178 -16.24 5.90 -1.88
C LEU A 178 -14.82 6.48 -1.75
N ILE A 179 -13.85 5.68 -1.30
CA ILE A 179 -12.43 6.05 -1.19
C ILE A 179 -11.90 6.53 -2.55
N TRP A 180 -12.14 5.75 -3.60
CA TRP A 180 -11.68 6.03 -4.97
C TRP A 180 -12.26 7.33 -5.52
N ASN A 181 -13.58 7.53 -5.38
CA ASN A 181 -14.26 8.71 -5.90
C ASN A 181 -13.86 9.97 -5.14
N HIS A 182 -13.67 9.87 -3.81
CA HIS A 182 -13.18 10.99 -3.01
C HIS A 182 -11.74 11.37 -3.40
N LEU A 183 -10.89 10.37 -3.65
CA LEU A 183 -9.51 10.59 -4.11
C LEU A 183 -9.43 11.20 -5.51
N LYS A 184 -10.29 10.79 -6.45
CA LYS A 184 -10.40 11.42 -7.78
C LYS A 184 -10.73 12.91 -7.67
N ARG A 185 -11.63 13.30 -6.75
CA ARG A 185 -11.96 14.72 -6.51
C ARG A 185 -10.78 15.49 -5.93
N TYR A 186 -10.03 14.87 -5.02
CA TYR A 186 -8.82 15.45 -4.45
C TYR A 186 -7.78 15.78 -5.55
N ALA A 187 -7.68 14.95 -6.59
CA ALA A 187 -6.76 15.16 -7.71
C ALA A 187 -7.17 16.27 -8.69
N ILE A 188 -8.47 16.60 -8.78
CA ILE A 188 -9.01 17.59 -9.73
C ILE A 188 -8.84 19.02 -9.23
N HIS A 189 -8.50 19.22 -7.95
CA HIS A 189 -8.20 20.55 -7.42
C HIS A 189 -6.68 20.81 -7.47
N PRO A 190 -6.14 21.44 -8.55
CA PRO A 190 -4.72 21.78 -8.63
C PRO A 190 -4.29 22.87 -7.62
N GLY A 191 -5.22 23.46 -6.87
CA GLY A 191 -4.95 24.29 -5.69
C GLY A 191 -4.81 23.51 -4.38
N GLY A 192 -5.14 22.21 -4.37
CA GLY A 192 -4.91 21.29 -3.25
C GLY A 192 -3.50 20.70 -3.33
N SER A 193 -2.49 21.53 -3.09
CA SER A 193 -1.10 21.10 -2.95
C SER A 193 -0.60 20.22 -4.11
N ALA A 194 -0.48 20.79 -5.31
CA ALA A 194 0.71 20.46 -6.09
C ALA A 194 1.91 20.79 -5.20
N ILE A 195 2.47 19.75 -4.56
CA ILE A 195 3.86 19.57 -4.18
C ILE A 195 4.67 20.86 -4.35
N ASN A 196 4.47 21.80 -3.44
CA ASN A 196 5.39 22.91 -3.24
C ASN A 196 5.44 23.12 -1.75
N VAL A 197 6.53 22.61 -1.20
CA VAL A 197 6.96 22.75 0.18
C VAL A 197 7.09 24.25 0.45
N GLY A 198 6.03 24.89 0.96
CA GLY A 198 6.06 26.28 1.38
C GLY A 198 4.81 27.09 1.03
N GLY A 199 3.81 27.05 1.93
CA GLY A 199 2.99 28.23 2.21
C GLY A 199 1.53 28.21 1.75
N LYS A 200 0.66 28.20 2.78
CA LYS A 200 -0.72 28.72 2.87
C LYS A 200 -1.88 27.80 2.47
N HIS A 201 -2.72 27.56 3.49
CA HIS A 201 -4.01 26.87 3.47
C HIS A 201 -5.06 27.53 2.58
N TYR A 202 -5.86 26.70 1.90
CA TYR A 202 -7.23 27.01 1.52
C TYR A 202 -8.13 25.79 1.72
N SER A 203 -9.08 25.88 2.65
CA SER A 203 -10.29 25.04 2.64
C SER A 203 -11.31 25.73 1.73
N GLN A 204 -11.66 25.09 0.60
CA GLN A 204 -12.92 25.40 -0.06
C GLN A 204 -13.98 24.39 0.37
N VAL A 205 -15.11 24.94 0.80
CA VAL A 205 -16.28 24.22 1.31
C VAL A 205 -16.95 23.47 0.16
N ILE A 206 -16.97 22.14 0.27
CA ILE A 206 -17.70 21.24 -0.63
C ILE A 206 -19.21 21.37 -0.32
N PRO A 207 -20.12 21.29 -1.32
CA PRO A 207 -21.55 21.20 -1.05
C PRO A 207 -21.87 19.93 -0.24
N GLU A 208 -22.05 20.13 1.06
CA GLU A 208 -22.27 19.16 2.14
C GLU A 208 -23.34 18.10 1.83
N LYS A 209 -24.30 18.45 0.96
CA LYS A 209 -25.50 17.67 0.68
C LYS A 209 -25.22 16.32 -0.02
N VAL A 210 -24.33 16.27 -1.00
CA VAL A 210 -24.09 15.03 -1.78
C VAL A 210 -23.31 13.99 -0.96
N ILE A 211 -22.42 14.46 -0.08
CA ILE A 211 -21.65 13.59 0.82
C ILE A 211 -22.57 13.08 1.93
N SER A 212 -23.43 13.94 2.47
CA SER A 212 -24.40 13.56 3.51
C SER A 212 -25.29 12.38 3.10
N ASP A 213 -25.85 12.39 1.90
CA ASP A 213 -26.83 11.37 1.48
C ASP A 213 -26.21 9.98 1.28
N GLN A 214 -25.04 9.89 0.62
CA GLN A 214 -24.33 8.62 0.44
C GLN A 214 -23.82 8.06 1.77
N LEU A 215 -23.38 8.95 2.66
CA LEU A 215 -22.84 8.59 3.95
C LEU A 215 -23.92 8.17 4.96
N ALA A 216 -25.12 8.75 4.87
CA ALA A 216 -26.29 8.33 5.63
C ALA A 216 -26.71 6.89 5.25
N ALA A 217 -26.70 6.56 3.96
CA ALA A 217 -27.02 5.21 3.49
C ALA A 217 -26.03 4.15 4.00
N VAL A 218 -24.72 4.45 3.98
CA VAL A 218 -23.69 3.53 4.50
C VAL A 218 -23.82 3.33 6.01
N LEU A 219 -24.02 4.40 6.79
CA LEU A 219 -24.22 4.26 8.24
C LEU A 219 -25.47 3.46 8.58
N GLN A 220 -26.57 3.68 7.86
CA GLN A 220 -27.81 2.94 8.07
C GLN A 220 -27.60 1.44 7.81
N MET A 221 -26.83 1.10 6.77
CA MET A 221 -26.49 -0.29 6.45
C MET A 221 -25.61 -0.94 7.53
N GLU A 222 -24.61 -0.22 8.05
CA GLU A 222 -23.76 -0.73 9.15
C GLU A 222 -24.54 -0.92 10.44
N GLU A 223 -25.45 -0.01 10.78
CA GLU A 223 -26.30 -0.12 11.97
C GLU A 223 -27.24 -1.33 11.85
N GLN A 224 -27.84 -1.56 10.67
CA GLN A 224 -28.65 -2.75 10.42
C GLN A 224 -27.83 -4.04 10.58
N LYS A 225 -26.59 -4.07 10.08
CA LYS A 225 -25.69 -5.22 10.24
C LYS A 225 -25.36 -5.49 11.71
N ARG A 226 -25.12 -4.44 12.52
CA ARG A 226 -24.90 -4.58 13.97
C ARG A 226 -26.13 -5.17 14.67
N LYS A 227 -27.32 -4.63 14.39
CA LYS A 227 -28.59 -5.16 14.94
C LYS A 227 -28.81 -6.62 14.58
N LEU A 228 -28.45 -7.04 13.36
CA LEU A 228 -28.56 -8.44 12.93
C LEU A 228 -27.60 -9.35 13.71
N ILE A 229 -26.35 -8.92 13.91
CA ILE A 229 -25.35 -9.67 14.69
C ILE A 229 -25.79 -9.80 16.15
N ASP A 230 -26.31 -8.72 16.74
CA ASP A 230 -26.79 -8.75 18.12
C ASP A 230 -28.04 -9.62 18.28
N ALA A 231 -28.95 -9.60 17.30
CA ALA A 231 -30.09 -10.52 17.25
C ALA A 231 -29.67 -11.98 17.12
N GLN A 232 -28.60 -12.28 16.38
CA GLN A 232 -28.03 -13.63 16.26
C GLN A 232 -27.26 -14.07 17.51
N ARG A 233 -26.71 -13.12 18.27
CA ARG A 233 -25.97 -13.38 19.52
C ARG A 233 -26.88 -13.56 20.73
N GLN A 234 -28.15 -13.14 20.66
CA GLN A 234 -29.10 -13.49 21.70
C GLN A 234 -29.43 -14.98 21.59
N PRO A 235 -29.03 -15.82 22.56
CA PRO A 235 -29.49 -17.20 22.59
C PRO A 235 -31.01 -17.16 22.57
N SER A 236 -31.62 -17.81 21.58
CA SER A 236 -33.07 -17.88 21.46
C SER A 236 -33.64 -18.28 22.82
N ARG A 237 -34.72 -17.62 23.29
CA ARG A 237 -35.35 -17.93 24.60
C ARG A 237 -35.55 -19.43 24.82
N VAL A 238 -35.77 -20.17 23.72
CA VAL A 238 -35.84 -21.64 23.66
C VAL A 238 -34.51 -22.30 24.09
N SER A 239 -33.36 -21.86 23.60
CA SER A 239 -32.04 -22.39 24.00
C SER A 239 -31.70 -22.11 25.46
N LEU A 240 -32.12 -20.95 26.02
CA LEU A 240 -31.98 -20.66 27.45
C LEU A 240 -32.89 -21.53 28.31
N GLN A 241 -34.15 -21.77 27.89
CA GLN A 241 -35.05 -22.68 28.57
C GLN A 241 -34.57 -24.14 28.52
N MET A 242 -34.05 -24.59 27.38
CA MET A 242 -33.52 -25.95 27.25
C MET A 242 -32.26 -26.17 28.10
N ASN A 243 -31.37 -25.18 28.19
CA ASN A 243 -30.21 -25.25 29.09
C ASN A 243 -30.62 -25.26 30.56
N ALA A 244 -31.62 -24.46 30.95
CA ALA A 244 -32.13 -24.46 32.32
C ALA A 244 -32.80 -25.80 32.67
N GLN A 245 -33.60 -26.38 31.78
CA GLN A 245 -34.20 -27.70 31.98
C GLN A 245 -33.17 -28.82 32.05
N ALA A 246 -32.14 -28.78 31.19
CA ALA A 246 -31.04 -29.74 31.23
C ALA A 246 -30.25 -29.68 32.55
N GLN A 247 -30.00 -28.47 33.08
CA GLN A 247 -29.35 -28.30 34.38
C GLN A 247 -30.22 -28.84 35.54
N VAL A 248 -31.53 -28.60 35.52
CA VAL A 248 -32.45 -29.14 36.53
C VAL A 248 -32.46 -30.68 36.50
N GLN A 249 -32.53 -31.28 35.32
CA GLN A 249 -32.48 -32.75 35.18
C GLN A 249 -31.16 -33.33 35.67
N LEU A 250 -30.04 -32.64 35.45
CA LEU A 250 -28.72 -33.10 35.90
C LEU A 250 -28.62 -33.10 37.43
N VAL A 251 -29.15 -32.07 38.09
CA VAL A 251 -29.21 -31.99 39.56
C VAL A 251 -30.09 -33.10 40.12
N GLN A 252 -31.30 -33.28 39.58
CA GLN A 252 -32.21 -34.35 40.01
C GLN A 252 -31.60 -35.74 39.87
N ARG A 253 -30.85 -35.98 38.78
CA ARG A 253 -30.16 -37.26 38.56
C ARG A 253 -29.06 -37.50 39.60
N ASN A 254 -28.30 -36.46 39.94
CA ASN A 254 -27.24 -36.57 40.94
C ASN A 254 -27.81 -36.79 42.35
N GLU A 255 -28.93 -36.17 42.70
CA GLU A 255 -29.62 -36.39 43.98
C GLU A 255 -30.14 -37.83 44.12
N LEU A 256 -30.71 -38.39 43.05
CA LEU A 256 -31.15 -39.79 43.00
C LEU A 256 -29.99 -40.77 43.19
N GLN A 257 -28.85 -40.53 42.52
CA GLN A 257 -27.64 -41.35 42.70
C GLN A 257 -27.06 -41.26 44.12
N LEU A 258 -27.21 -40.11 44.79
CA LEU A 258 -26.76 -39.95 46.17
C LEU A 258 -27.68 -40.67 47.17
N ALA A 259 -28.97 -40.82 46.86
CA ALA A 259 -29.93 -41.51 47.70
C ALA A 259 -29.85 -43.04 47.59
N GLU A 260 -29.32 -43.56 46.48
CA GLU A 260 -29.10 -44.98 46.25
C GLU A 260 -27.76 -45.51 46.80
N ALA A 261 -26.86 -44.61 47.21
CA ALA A 261 -25.54 -44.90 47.77
C ALA A 261 -25.57 -44.93 49.31
#